data_AF-A0A8S9YK53-F1
#
_entry.id   AF-A0A8S9YK53-F1
#
_cell.length_a   1.000
_cell.length_b   1.000
_cell.length_c   1.000
_cell.angle_alpha   90.00
_cell.angle_beta   90.00
_cell.angle_gamma   90.00
#
_symmetry.space_group_name_H-M   'P 1'
#
loop_
_entity.id
_entity.type
_entity.pdbx_description
1 polymer ?
#
loop_
_entity_poly.entity_id
_entity_poly.type
_entity_poly.pdbx_seq_one_letter_code
_entity_poly.pdbx_strand_id
1 'polypeptide(L)'
;FTVEYLPNGATQTKQDTFDYVIVATPLHQKANLRLDKCIMPPTATYQAVDHSFFLGTLKHSEFGIRSDSYSVRQFPAIFPTQHAYVSGHCLFRSLLSVSNNMADCRERMWVTFSDPARVPNPLQTLAERYMDRQGSNQASSNSNSLKVSWLAYPVYEVLSKPETQLGSFVLAPKLYYANAIERVASCMEIAAIGGRNVALLVYAHKQSMNQLAVNETMKATVDGVAVYPVPNMKAD
;
A
#
# COMPACT_ATOMS: atom_id res chain seq x y z
N PHE A 1 -0.84 -26.50 0.81
CA PHE A 1 0.21 -25.62 1.34
C PHE A 1 -0.12 -25.37 2.80
N THR A 2 0.79 -25.65 3.73
CA THR A 2 0.52 -25.54 5.16
C THR A 2 0.93 -24.17 5.65
N VAL A 3 0.06 -23.50 6.41
CA VAL A 3 0.32 -22.17 6.97
C VAL A 3 0.14 -22.23 8.47
N GLU A 4 1.14 -21.70 9.18
CA GLU A 4 1.09 -21.47 10.62
C GLU A 4 0.82 -19.98 10.86
N TYR A 5 -0.19 -19.65 11.68
CA TYR A 5 -0.59 -18.27 11.94
C TYR A 5 -1.19 -18.08 13.34
N LEU A 6 -1.08 -16.86 13.88
CA LEU A 6 -1.70 -16.47 15.15
C LEU A 6 -2.96 -15.65 14.85
N PRO A 7 -4.17 -16.17 15.13
CA PRO A 7 -5.40 -15.40 14.94
C PRO A 7 -5.43 -14.15 15.83
N ASN A 8 -6.07 -13.08 15.36
CA ASN A 8 -6.22 -11.87 16.16
C ASN A 8 -6.97 -12.16 17.47
N GLY A 9 -6.40 -11.73 18.60
CA GLY A 9 -6.94 -11.98 19.94
C GLY A 9 -6.70 -13.39 20.50
N ALA A 10 -6.00 -14.28 19.78
CA ALA A 10 -5.61 -15.58 20.28
C ALA A 10 -4.21 -15.54 20.93
N THR A 11 -3.97 -16.46 21.87
CA THR A 11 -2.66 -16.67 22.51
C THR A 11 -1.92 -17.88 21.95
N GLN A 12 -2.59 -18.72 21.15
CA GLN A 12 -2.04 -19.93 20.58
C GLN A 12 -2.03 -19.87 19.06
N THR A 13 -0.92 -20.32 18.48
CA THR A 13 -0.76 -20.46 17.05
C THR A 13 -1.62 -21.59 16.50
N LYS A 14 -2.16 -21.41 15.30
CA LYS A 14 -2.90 -22.42 14.54
C LYS A 14 -2.12 -22.84 13.32
N GLN A 15 -2.40 -24.04 12.84
CA GLN A 15 -1.83 -24.58 11.62
C GLN A 15 -2.95 -25.16 10.77
N ASP A 16 -3.07 -24.68 9.53
CA ASP A 16 -4.08 -25.13 8.58
C ASP A 16 -3.46 -25.42 7.21
N THR A 17 -4.19 -26.17 6.38
CA THR A 17 -3.78 -26.48 5.01
C THR A 17 -4.71 -25.80 4.01
N PHE A 18 -4.11 -25.20 2.99
CA PHE A 18 -4.82 -24.46 1.96
C PHE A 18 -4.43 -24.94 0.56
N ASP A 19 -5.38 -24.89 -0.37
CA ASP A 19 -5.11 -25.14 -1.79
C ASP A 19 -4.18 -24.09 -2.39
N TYR A 20 -4.36 -22.84 -1.98
CA TYR A 20 -3.63 -21.67 -2.43
C TYR A 20 -3.45 -20.69 -1.28
N VAL A 21 -2.29 -20.05 -1.20
CA VAL A 21 -1.98 -19.02 -0.21
C VAL A 21 -1.57 -17.76 -0.96
N ILE A 22 -2.20 -16.63 -0.63
CA ILE A 22 -1.95 -15.34 -1.24
C ILE A 22 -1.50 -14.38 -0.15
N VAL A 23 -0.26 -13.91 -0.26
CA VAL A 23 0.29 -12.87 0.59
C VAL A 23 -0.03 -11.52 -0.05
N ALA A 24 -1.00 -10.82 0.53
CA ALA A 24 -1.48 -9.50 0.07
C ALA A 24 -1.22 -8.41 1.13
N THR A 25 -0.04 -8.47 1.75
CA THR A 25 0.40 -7.49 2.74
C THR A 25 1.77 -6.94 2.35
N PRO A 26 2.02 -5.64 2.52
CA PRO A 26 3.32 -5.05 2.27
C PRO A 26 4.42 -5.65 3.15
N LEU A 27 5.59 -5.94 2.56
CA LEU A 27 6.74 -6.48 3.30
C LEU A 27 7.70 -5.37 3.76
N HIS A 28 7.29 -4.69 4.83
CA HIS A 28 8.08 -3.64 5.49
C HIS A 28 8.78 -4.15 6.77
N GLN A 29 9.63 -3.31 7.36
CA GLN A 29 10.47 -3.64 8.53
C GLN A 29 9.72 -4.00 9.83
N LYS A 30 8.39 -3.82 9.88
CA LYS A 30 7.54 -4.22 11.02
C LYS A 30 6.55 -5.32 10.63
N ALA A 31 6.63 -5.85 9.41
CA ALA A 31 5.79 -6.96 9.00
C ALA A 31 6.13 -8.20 9.85
N ASN A 32 5.10 -8.90 10.30
CA ASN A 32 5.21 -10.10 11.12
C ASN A 32 5.13 -11.40 10.30
N LEU A 33 5.28 -11.31 8.97
CA LEU A 33 5.32 -12.45 8.07
C LEU A 33 6.73 -13.05 8.04
N ARG A 34 6.82 -14.37 8.21
CA ARG A 34 8.06 -15.12 8.03
C ARG A 34 7.88 -16.11 6.90
N LEU A 35 8.80 -16.07 5.94
CA LEU A 35 8.90 -17.00 4.82
C LEU A 35 10.32 -17.56 4.79
N ASP A 36 10.50 -18.74 4.21
CA ASP A 36 11.84 -19.28 4.00
C ASP A 36 12.70 -18.31 3.19
N LYS A 37 13.99 -18.18 3.54
CA LYS A 37 14.88 -17.19 2.91
C LYS A 37 14.96 -17.30 1.40
N CYS A 38 14.82 -18.52 0.86
CA CYS A 38 14.87 -18.79 -0.58
C CYS A 38 13.66 -18.25 -1.35
N ILE A 39 12.55 -17.95 -0.67
CA ILE A 39 11.28 -17.51 -1.27
C ILE A 39 10.82 -16.14 -0.75
N MET A 40 11.62 -15.49 0.11
CA MET A 40 11.35 -14.14 0.61
C MET A 40 11.46 -13.13 -0.53
N PRO A 41 10.41 -12.34 -0.82
CA PRO A 41 10.53 -11.22 -1.74
C PRO A 41 11.49 -10.14 -1.20
N PRO A 42 12.07 -9.31 -2.08
CA PRO A 42 12.90 -8.19 -1.65
C PRO A 42 12.13 -7.23 -0.72
N THR A 43 12.60 -7.05 0.50
CA THR A 43 11.98 -6.14 1.48
C THR A 43 12.45 -4.70 1.26
N ALA A 44 11.57 -3.74 1.49
CA ALA A 44 11.90 -2.32 1.42
C ALA A 44 11.69 -1.67 2.80
N THR A 45 12.56 -0.72 3.14
CA THR A 45 12.40 0.05 4.38
C THR A 45 11.42 1.19 4.15
N TYR A 46 10.31 1.12 4.86
CA TYR A 46 9.26 2.14 4.80
C TYR A 46 9.67 3.33 5.65
N GLN A 47 9.23 4.51 5.25
CA GLN A 47 9.53 5.76 5.95
C GLN A 47 8.57 5.93 7.12
N ALA A 48 9.09 6.20 8.32
CA ALA A 48 8.24 6.62 9.43
C ALA A 48 7.75 8.04 9.17
N VAL A 49 6.44 8.23 9.19
CA VAL A 49 5.81 9.53 8.93
C VAL A 49 4.69 9.75 9.95
N ASP A 50 4.64 10.95 10.49
CA ASP A 50 3.50 11.41 11.28
C ASP A 50 2.52 12.15 10.36
N HIS A 51 1.32 11.58 10.23
CA HIS A 51 0.21 12.18 9.53
C HIS A 51 -0.62 13.00 10.52
N SER A 52 -0.65 14.30 10.32
CA SER A 52 -1.25 15.24 11.28
C SER A 52 -2.43 15.98 10.67
N PHE A 53 -3.51 16.04 11.43
CA PHE A 53 -4.74 16.75 11.11
C PHE A 53 -4.91 17.92 12.06
N PHE A 54 -5.24 19.09 11.51
CA PHE A 54 -5.44 20.33 12.27
C PHE A 54 -6.68 21.05 11.78
N LEU A 55 -7.51 21.54 12.69
CA LEU A 55 -8.52 22.54 12.36
C LEU A 55 -7.95 23.93 12.63
N GLY A 56 -8.00 24.84 11.65
CA GLY A 56 -7.60 26.23 11.86
C GLY A 56 -7.53 27.06 10.57
N THR A 57 -7.12 28.32 10.73
CA THR A 57 -6.83 29.23 9.63
C THR A 57 -5.34 29.20 9.32
N LEU A 58 -4.94 29.21 8.05
CA LEU A 58 -3.53 29.18 7.67
C LEU A 58 -2.85 30.53 7.93
N LYS A 59 -1.65 30.51 8.51
CA LYS A 59 -0.77 31.68 8.61
C LYS A 59 -0.15 32.00 7.25
N HIS A 60 -0.87 32.79 6.45
CA HIS A 60 -0.48 33.15 5.09
C HIS A 60 0.93 33.75 4.95
N SER A 61 1.35 34.54 5.94
CA SER A 61 2.68 35.17 5.98
C SER A 61 3.81 34.14 5.94
N GLU A 62 3.65 32.98 6.56
CA GLU A 62 4.65 31.90 6.56
C GLU A 62 4.85 31.28 5.18
N PHE A 63 3.90 31.50 4.26
CA PHE A 63 3.92 31.00 2.89
C PHE A 63 4.19 32.09 1.86
N GLY A 64 4.48 33.33 2.30
CA GLY A 64 4.62 34.47 1.39
C GLY A 64 3.34 34.82 0.65
N ILE A 65 2.18 34.35 1.15
CA ILE A 65 0.87 34.64 0.57
C ILE A 65 0.34 35.91 1.24
N ARG A 66 -0.07 36.89 0.44
CA ARG A 66 -0.75 38.07 1.00
C ARG A 66 -2.21 37.73 1.24
N SER A 67 -2.73 38.10 2.42
CA SER A 67 -4.11 37.80 2.83
C SER A 67 -5.19 38.46 1.95
N ASP A 68 -4.82 39.46 1.15
CA ASP A 68 -5.70 40.17 0.19
C ASP A 68 -5.75 39.51 -1.20
N SER A 69 -4.87 38.54 -1.48
CA SER A 69 -4.63 38.05 -2.83
C SER A 69 -5.61 36.96 -3.30
N TYR A 70 -6.48 36.46 -2.41
CA TYR A 70 -7.38 35.36 -2.74
C TYR A 70 -8.75 35.53 -2.08
N SER A 71 -9.81 35.22 -2.83
CA SER A 71 -11.15 35.02 -2.24
C SER A 71 -11.23 33.65 -1.55
N VAL A 72 -12.12 33.50 -0.56
CA VAL A 72 -12.32 32.23 0.19
C VAL A 72 -12.56 31.03 -0.74
N ARG A 73 -13.15 31.26 -1.92
CA ARG A 73 -13.43 30.23 -2.94
C ARG A 73 -12.24 29.87 -3.84
N GLN A 74 -11.18 30.66 -3.86
CA GLN A 74 -9.97 30.45 -4.67
C GLN A 74 -8.77 29.97 -3.84
N PHE A 75 -9.03 29.54 -2.61
CA PHE A 75 -7.97 29.22 -1.68
C PHE A 75 -7.19 27.97 -2.12
N PRO A 76 -5.85 28.00 -2.14
CA PRO A 76 -5.06 26.84 -2.52
C PRO A 76 -5.34 25.67 -1.56
N ALA A 77 -5.71 24.53 -2.14
CA ALA A 77 -6.01 23.32 -1.38
C ALA A 77 -4.76 22.44 -1.15
N ILE A 78 -3.67 22.67 -1.87
CA ILE A 78 -2.47 21.84 -1.82
C ILE A 78 -1.22 22.73 -1.90
N PHE A 79 -0.33 22.59 -0.94
CA PHE A 79 0.97 23.25 -0.89
C PHE A 79 2.09 22.19 -0.95
N PRO A 80 2.67 21.96 -2.14
CA PRO A 80 3.86 21.13 -2.26
C PRO A 80 5.07 21.90 -1.75
N THR A 81 5.84 21.32 -0.82
CA THR A 81 6.94 22.01 -0.15
C THR A 81 8.29 21.31 -0.31
N GLN A 82 8.48 20.48 -1.34
CA GLN A 82 9.68 19.65 -1.52
C GLN A 82 11.00 20.40 -1.31
N HIS A 83 11.23 21.51 -2.04
CA HIS A 83 12.48 22.27 -1.90
C HIS A 83 12.63 22.87 -0.50
N ALA A 84 11.60 23.53 0.01
CA ALA A 84 11.60 24.14 1.35
C ALA A 84 11.75 23.09 2.48
N TYR A 85 11.25 21.88 2.27
CA TYR A 85 11.41 20.77 3.19
C TYR A 85 12.87 20.30 3.21
N VAL A 86 13.46 20.02 2.05
CA VAL A 86 14.86 19.57 1.92
C VAL A 86 15.84 20.63 2.44
N SER A 87 15.58 21.91 2.17
CA SER A 87 16.44 23.02 2.59
C SER A 87 16.27 23.43 4.06
N GLY A 88 15.38 22.77 4.82
CA GLY A 88 15.20 23.06 6.24
C GLY A 88 14.15 24.13 6.57
N HIS A 89 13.66 24.90 5.59
CA HIS A 89 12.75 26.03 5.82
C HIS A 89 11.32 25.63 6.22
N CYS A 90 10.84 24.47 5.72
CA CYS A 90 9.52 23.93 6.03
C CYS A 90 9.63 22.61 6.80
N LEU A 91 8.78 22.41 7.81
CA LEU A 91 8.80 21.22 8.68
C LEU A 91 7.98 20.04 8.15
N PHE A 92 7.29 20.20 7.03
CA PHE A 92 6.44 19.18 6.43
C PHE A 92 6.69 19.03 4.93
N ARG A 93 6.31 17.87 4.38
CA ARG A 93 6.52 17.53 2.96
C ARG A 93 5.44 18.06 2.03
N SER A 94 4.21 18.12 2.53
CA SER A 94 3.06 18.71 1.86
C SER A 94 2.02 19.11 2.88
N LEU A 95 1.21 20.11 2.53
CA LEU A 95 0.07 20.55 3.32
C LEU A 95 -1.16 20.59 2.42
N LEU A 96 -2.23 19.91 2.83
CA LEU A 96 -3.47 19.80 2.09
C LEU A 96 -4.62 20.34 2.93
N SER A 97 -5.55 21.01 2.28
CA SER A 97 -6.81 21.43 2.88
C SER A 97 -7.91 20.46 2.45
N VAL A 98 -8.58 19.85 3.43
CA VAL A 98 -9.78 19.06 3.20
C VAL A 98 -10.96 19.98 3.51
N SER A 99 -11.55 20.58 2.47
CA SER A 99 -12.75 21.39 2.65
C SER A 99 -13.95 20.48 2.78
N ASN A 100 -14.67 20.58 3.90
CA ASN A 100 -16.07 20.18 3.91
C ASN A 100 -16.85 21.29 3.18
N ASN A 101 -18.00 20.98 2.60
CA ASN A 101 -18.76 21.85 1.68
C ASN A 101 -19.36 23.12 2.31
N MET A 102 -18.75 23.65 3.38
CA MET A 102 -19.17 24.83 4.12
C MET A 102 -18.59 26.06 3.43
N ALA A 103 -19.30 26.55 2.42
CA ALA A 103 -19.10 27.88 1.87
C ALA A 103 -19.29 28.92 3.00
N ASP A 104 -18.19 29.31 3.65
CA ASP A 104 -17.95 30.56 4.43
C ASP A 104 -17.00 30.38 5.62
N CYS A 105 -16.52 29.17 5.94
CA CYS A 105 -15.56 29.01 7.04
C CYS A 105 -14.12 29.34 6.62
N ARG A 106 -13.51 30.32 7.31
CA ARG A 106 -12.05 30.58 7.27
C ARG A 106 -11.26 29.44 7.90
N GLU A 107 -11.82 28.74 8.88
CA GLU A 107 -11.24 27.54 9.45
C GLU A 107 -11.45 26.33 8.55
N ARG A 108 -10.37 25.57 8.33
CA ARG A 108 -10.40 24.36 7.52
C ARG A 108 -9.64 23.24 8.19
N MET A 109 -9.97 22.02 7.80
CA MET A 109 -9.14 20.88 8.14
C MET A 109 -7.91 20.88 7.24
N TRP A 110 -6.76 20.87 7.87
CA TRP A 110 -5.45 20.81 7.27
C TRP A 110 -4.82 19.47 7.57
N VAL A 111 -4.17 18.90 6.56
CA VAL A 111 -3.58 17.58 6.58
C VAL A 111 -2.14 17.69 6.13
N THR A 112 -1.22 17.11 6.88
CA THR A 112 0.21 17.24 6.61
C THR A 112 0.99 16.02 7.03
N PHE A 113 2.16 15.85 6.42
CA PHE A 113 3.08 14.75 6.66
C PHE A 113 4.43 15.31 7.13
N SER A 114 4.87 14.87 8.31
CA SER A 114 6.17 15.25 8.89
C SER A 114 7.01 14.03 9.25
N ASP A 115 8.33 14.20 9.23
CA ASP A 115 9.26 13.22 9.75
C ASP A 115 9.28 13.30 11.29
N PRO A 116 8.98 12.20 12.02
CA PRO A 116 8.98 12.17 13.47
C PRO A 116 10.33 12.53 14.10
N ALA A 117 11.45 12.26 13.42
CA ALA A 117 12.78 12.63 13.92
C ALA A 117 13.01 14.14 13.83
N ARG A 118 12.39 14.81 12.85
CA ARG A 118 12.50 16.25 12.65
C ARG A 118 11.47 17.03 13.47
N VAL A 119 10.29 16.47 13.68
CA VAL A 119 9.19 17.11 14.39
C VAL A 119 8.61 16.13 15.43
N PRO A 120 9.21 16.02 16.63
CA PRO A 120 8.78 15.05 17.64
C PRO A 120 7.36 15.29 18.18
N ASN A 121 6.94 16.56 18.25
CA ASN A 121 5.59 16.97 18.64
C ASN A 121 4.90 17.72 17.50
N PRO A 122 4.49 17.02 16.42
CA PRO A 122 3.99 17.67 15.23
C PRO A 122 2.70 18.42 15.48
N LEU A 123 1.87 17.99 16.43
CA LEU A 123 0.61 18.67 16.68
C LEU A 123 0.82 20.08 17.21
N GLN A 124 1.71 20.23 18.18
CA GLN A 124 2.01 21.52 18.75
C GLN A 124 2.83 22.38 17.78
N THR A 125 3.97 21.86 17.31
CA THR A 125 4.94 22.62 16.52
C THR A 125 4.36 23.12 15.20
N LEU A 126 3.59 22.27 14.49
CA LEU A 126 3.02 22.67 13.20
C LEU A 126 1.85 23.64 13.38
N ALA A 127 1.01 23.44 14.39
CA ALA A 127 -0.10 24.35 14.68
C ALA A 127 0.43 25.73 15.08
N GLU A 128 1.37 25.80 16.01
CA GLU A 128 1.97 27.07 16.46
C GLU A 128 2.65 27.81 15.30
N ARG A 129 3.36 27.10 14.42
CA ARG A 129 4.09 27.73 13.32
C ARG A 129 3.20 28.14 12.16
N TYR A 130 2.28 27.27 11.72
CA TYR A 130 1.58 27.43 10.44
C TYR A 130 0.10 27.76 10.57
N MET A 131 -0.50 27.70 11.76
CA MET A 131 -1.94 27.93 11.95
C MET A 131 -2.22 29.09 12.90
N ASP A 132 -3.18 29.94 12.53
CA ASP A 132 -3.80 30.94 13.38
C ASP A 132 -5.03 30.33 14.06
N ARG A 133 -5.03 30.31 15.40
CA ARG A 133 -6.20 30.00 16.22
C ARG A 133 -6.94 31.30 16.53
N GLN A 134 -7.56 31.88 15.51
CA GLN A 134 -8.41 33.06 15.69
C GLN A 134 -9.81 32.58 16.07
N GLY A 135 -10.16 32.62 17.36
CA GLY A 135 -11.58 32.60 17.77
C GLY A 135 -12.08 31.41 18.60
N SER A 136 -11.36 30.97 19.63
CA SER A 136 -12.07 30.48 20.83
C SER A 136 -11.27 30.77 22.10
N ASN A 137 -11.87 31.55 22.99
CA ASN A 137 -11.54 31.56 24.42
C ASN A 137 -11.98 30.22 25.05
N GLN A 138 -11.58 29.10 24.46
CA GLN A 138 -11.70 27.77 25.04
C GLN A 138 -10.30 27.16 25.08
N ALA A 139 -9.56 27.58 26.11
CA ALA A 139 -8.76 26.61 26.82
C ALA A 139 -9.65 25.40 27.16
N SER A 140 -9.17 24.19 26.84
CA SER A 140 -9.77 22.89 27.20
C SER A 140 -10.83 22.30 26.23
N SER A 141 -10.37 21.69 25.13
CA SER A 141 -10.54 20.24 24.91
C SER A 141 -9.67 19.77 23.73
N ASN A 142 -9.00 18.63 23.92
CA ASN A 142 -8.01 18.02 23.02
C ASN A 142 -8.60 17.41 21.73
N SER A 143 -9.62 18.02 21.12
CA SER A 143 -10.55 17.27 20.25
C SER A 143 -10.39 17.50 18.74
N ASN A 144 -9.71 18.56 18.30
CA ASN A 144 -9.73 18.99 16.88
C ASN A 144 -8.39 18.81 16.16
N SER A 145 -7.47 18.03 16.73
CA SER A 145 -6.21 17.70 16.06
C SER A 145 -5.86 16.25 16.34
N LEU A 146 -5.50 15.52 15.28
CA LEU A 146 -5.23 14.09 15.34
C LEU A 146 -3.86 13.84 14.75
N LYS A 147 -3.07 13.00 15.41
CA LYS A 147 -1.83 12.47 14.88
C LYS A 147 -1.97 10.97 14.68
N VAL A 148 -1.62 10.50 13.49
CA VAL A 148 -1.49 9.07 13.18
C VAL A 148 -0.06 8.82 12.73
N SER A 149 0.68 8.03 13.51
CA SER A 149 2.00 7.56 13.10
C SER A 149 1.84 6.37 12.16
N TRP A 150 2.48 6.43 11.00
CA TRP A 150 2.30 5.45 9.94
C TRP A 150 3.64 5.16 9.24
N LEU A 151 3.76 3.97 8.66
CA LEU A 151 4.88 3.61 7.80
C LEU A 151 4.50 3.86 6.35
N ALA A 152 5.03 4.94 5.77
CA ALA A 152 4.83 5.27 4.37
C ALA A 152 5.73 4.45 3.46
N TYR A 153 5.29 4.26 2.23
CA TYR A 153 6.07 3.60 1.20
C TYR A 153 7.50 4.18 1.08
N PRO A 154 8.48 3.35 0.67
CA PRO A 154 9.85 3.78 0.51
C PRO A 154 9.97 4.93 -0.51
N VAL A 155 11.09 5.64 -0.47
CA VAL A 155 11.48 6.49 -1.59
C VAL A 155 11.82 5.55 -2.75
N TYR A 156 11.10 5.68 -3.87
CA TYR A 156 11.36 4.85 -5.04
C TYR A 156 12.69 5.26 -5.67
N GLU A 157 13.52 4.27 -5.93
CA GLU A 157 14.77 4.42 -6.66
C GLU A 157 14.62 3.87 -8.08
N VAL A 158 15.41 4.39 -9.00
CA VAL A 158 15.50 3.82 -10.35
C VAL A 158 16.06 2.42 -10.24
N LEU A 159 15.29 1.42 -10.67
CA LEU A 159 15.74 0.04 -10.68
C LEU A 159 16.74 -0.17 -11.82
N SER A 160 17.98 -0.51 -11.47
CA SER A 160 19.04 -0.85 -12.42
C SER A 160 18.95 -2.31 -12.90
N LYS A 161 18.33 -3.18 -12.10
CA LYS A 161 18.14 -4.62 -12.36
C LYS A 161 16.74 -5.08 -11.90
N PRO A 162 15.67 -4.70 -12.62
CA PRO A 162 14.29 -5.00 -12.23
C PRO A 162 14.04 -6.48 -11.92
N GLU A 163 14.68 -7.39 -12.63
CA GLU A 163 14.54 -8.85 -12.48
C GLU A 163 15.01 -9.39 -11.11
N THR A 164 15.91 -8.67 -10.45
CA THR A 164 16.42 -9.03 -9.11
C THR A 164 15.91 -8.09 -8.02
N GLN A 165 15.57 -6.85 -8.38
CA GLN A 165 15.12 -5.83 -7.44
C GLN A 165 13.60 -5.82 -7.24
N LEU A 166 12.82 -6.36 -8.18
CA LEU A 166 11.38 -6.61 -7.99
C LEU A 166 11.14 -7.97 -7.35
N GLY A 167 9.99 -8.08 -6.68
CA GLY A 167 9.50 -9.39 -6.23
C GLY A 167 8.93 -10.21 -7.38
N SER A 168 8.79 -11.52 -7.15
CA SER A 168 7.99 -12.40 -8.00
C SER A 168 6.57 -12.49 -7.47
N PHE A 169 5.59 -12.56 -8.39
CA PHE A 169 4.21 -12.89 -8.03
C PHE A 169 4.06 -14.34 -7.56
N VAL A 170 4.92 -15.25 -8.02
CA VAL A 170 4.94 -16.66 -7.63
C VAL A 170 6.15 -16.89 -6.73
N LEU A 171 5.90 -17.17 -5.45
CA LEU A 171 6.98 -17.43 -4.48
C LEU A 171 7.33 -18.92 -4.41
N ALA A 172 6.30 -19.76 -4.45
CA ALA A 172 6.42 -21.22 -4.51
C ALA A 172 5.14 -21.78 -5.17
N PRO A 173 5.11 -23.07 -5.56
CA PRO A 173 3.87 -23.69 -6.01
C PRO A 173 2.75 -23.45 -5.00
N LYS A 174 1.62 -22.88 -5.47
CA LYS A 174 0.44 -22.53 -4.67
C LYS A 174 0.64 -21.39 -3.64
N LEU A 175 1.80 -20.71 -3.63
CA LEU A 175 2.07 -19.53 -2.79
C LEU A 175 2.40 -18.31 -3.66
N TYR A 176 1.57 -17.28 -3.55
CA TYR A 176 1.65 -16.08 -4.39
C TYR A 176 1.81 -14.80 -3.55
N TYR A 177 2.47 -13.79 -4.10
CA TYR A 177 2.65 -12.47 -3.50
C TYR A 177 2.01 -11.40 -4.37
N ALA A 178 0.92 -10.80 -3.88
CA ALA A 178 0.17 -9.80 -4.64
C ALA A 178 0.91 -8.46 -4.74
N ASN A 179 1.74 -8.12 -3.76
CA ASN A 179 2.45 -6.84 -3.68
C ASN A 179 3.84 -6.90 -4.36
N ALA A 180 4.06 -7.82 -5.32
CA ALA A 180 5.36 -8.01 -5.98
C ALA A 180 5.91 -6.75 -6.68
N ILE A 181 5.02 -5.89 -7.17
CA ILE A 181 5.33 -4.64 -7.88
C ILE A 181 5.28 -3.39 -6.99
N GLU A 182 5.06 -3.55 -5.68
CA GLU A 182 4.97 -2.43 -4.72
C GLU A 182 6.26 -1.59 -4.64
N ARG A 183 7.39 -2.14 -5.10
CA ARG A 183 8.70 -1.46 -5.12
C ARG A 183 8.88 -0.45 -6.25
N VAL A 184 8.01 -0.44 -7.27
CA VAL A 184 8.07 0.55 -8.36
C VAL A 184 7.02 1.64 -8.22
N ALA A 185 5.90 1.30 -7.61
CA ALA A 185 4.81 2.21 -7.31
C ALA A 185 3.96 1.56 -6.23
N SER A 186 3.33 2.39 -5.41
CA SER A 186 2.35 1.88 -4.45
C SER A 186 1.24 2.88 -4.22
N CYS A 187 0.16 2.59 -4.91
CA CYS A 187 -1.14 3.20 -4.78
C CYS A 187 -2.19 2.08 -4.79
N MET A 188 -3.44 2.41 -4.47
CA MET A 188 -4.52 1.42 -4.40
C MET A 188 -4.68 0.66 -5.73
N GLU A 189 -4.42 1.34 -6.85
CA GLU A 189 -4.46 0.79 -8.19
C GLU A 189 -3.40 -0.29 -8.40
N ILE A 190 -2.20 -0.13 -7.83
CA ILE A 190 -1.13 -1.14 -7.91
C ILE A 190 -1.53 -2.40 -7.12
N ALA A 191 -2.15 -2.25 -5.96
CA ALA A 191 -2.68 -3.37 -5.20
C ALA A 191 -3.77 -4.12 -5.98
N ALA A 192 -4.66 -3.40 -6.68
CA ALA A 192 -5.69 -3.99 -7.52
C ALA A 192 -5.10 -4.76 -8.71
N ILE A 193 -4.09 -4.19 -9.38
CA ILE A 193 -3.35 -4.85 -10.46
C ILE A 193 -2.68 -6.13 -9.95
N GLY A 194 -2.00 -6.04 -8.80
CA GLY A 194 -1.34 -7.18 -8.19
C GLY A 194 -2.29 -8.32 -7.83
N GLY A 195 -3.44 -7.99 -7.23
CA GLY A 195 -4.50 -8.95 -6.94
C GLY A 195 -5.05 -9.63 -8.19
N ARG A 196 -5.33 -8.86 -9.26
CA ARG A 196 -5.79 -9.40 -10.54
C ARG A 196 -4.77 -10.37 -11.16
N ASN A 197 -3.49 -10.02 -11.13
CA ASN A 197 -2.43 -10.86 -11.68
C ASN A 197 -2.34 -12.20 -10.92
N VAL A 198 -2.39 -12.16 -9.58
CA VAL A 198 -2.39 -13.39 -8.78
C VAL A 198 -3.63 -14.26 -9.07
N ALA A 199 -4.81 -13.66 -9.21
CA ALA A 199 -6.02 -14.41 -9.55
C ALA A 199 -5.88 -15.15 -10.90
N LEU A 200 -5.32 -14.48 -11.92
CA LEU A 200 -5.04 -15.10 -13.21
C LEU A 200 -3.99 -16.21 -13.11
N LEU A 201 -2.95 -16.04 -12.30
CA LEU A 201 -1.93 -17.06 -12.08
C LEU A 201 -2.51 -18.31 -11.40
N VAL A 202 -3.38 -18.14 -10.40
CA VAL A 202 -4.09 -19.24 -9.75
C VAL A 202 -4.99 -19.96 -10.75
N TYR A 203 -5.73 -19.21 -11.57
CA TYR A 203 -6.58 -19.79 -12.61
C TYR A 203 -5.77 -20.59 -13.64
N ALA A 204 -4.68 -20.03 -14.16
CA ALA A 204 -3.79 -20.69 -15.10
C ALA A 204 -3.19 -21.97 -14.49
N HIS A 205 -2.72 -21.91 -13.24
CA HIS A 205 -2.19 -23.07 -12.54
C HIS A 205 -3.23 -24.19 -12.39
N LYS A 206 -4.49 -23.85 -12.06
CA LYS A 206 -5.60 -24.82 -12.01
C LYS A 206 -5.84 -25.47 -13.38
N GLN A 207 -5.84 -24.70 -14.46
CA GLN A 207 -6.05 -25.24 -15.81
C GLN A 207 -4.94 -26.18 -16.23
N SER A 208 -3.68 -25.83 -15.97
CA SER A 208 -2.54 -26.69 -16.27
C SER A 208 -2.61 -28.02 -15.50
N MET A 209 -3.02 -27.99 -14.23
CA MET A 209 -3.21 -29.20 -13.41
C MET A 209 -4.33 -30.08 -13.96
N ASN A 210 -5.44 -29.49 -14.40
CA ASN A 210 -6.54 -30.25 -15.02
C ASN A 210 -6.11 -30.91 -16.34
N GLN A 211 -5.34 -30.19 -17.17
CA GLN A 211 -4.82 -30.73 -18.43
C GLN A 211 -3.82 -31.87 -18.20
N LEU A 212 -2.93 -31.73 -17.20
CA LEU A 212 -2.01 -32.80 -16.78
C LEU A 212 -2.79 -34.05 -16.33
N ALA A 213 -3.83 -33.87 -15.50
CA ALA A 213 -4.67 -34.98 -15.06
C ALA A 213 -5.37 -35.66 -16.25
N VAL A 214 -5.95 -34.91 -17.19
CA VAL A 214 -6.57 -35.47 -18.40
C VAL A 214 -5.55 -36.23 -19.24
N ASN A 215 -4.35 -35.68 -19.43
CA ASN A 215 -3.28 -36.31 -20.20
C ASN A 215 -2.75 -37.59 -19.53
N GLU A 216 -2.60 -37.59 -18.20
CA GLU A 216 -2.24 -38.80 -17.44
C GLU A 216 -3.35 -39.86 -17.51
N THR A 217 -4.62 -39.45 -17.49
CA THR A 217 -5.76 -40.37 -17.65
C THR A 217 -5.79 -40.95 -19.07
N MET A 218 -5.56 -40.13 -20.09
CA MET A 218 -5.41 -40.60 -21.48
C MET A 218 -4.20 -41.52 -21.63
N LYS A 219 -3.06 -41.19 -21.02
CA LYS A 219 -1.85 -42.00 -21.08
C LYS A 219 -2.03 -43.32 -20.33
N ALA A 220 -2.69 -43.34 -19.18
CA ALA A 220 -3.07 -44.58 -18.47
C ALA A 220 -4.11 -45.41 -19.24
N THR A 221 -4.99 -44.77 -20.02
CA THR A 221 -5.92 -45.46 -20.92
C THR A 221 -5.20 -46.04 -22.14
N VAL A 222 -4.19 -45.34 -22.68
CA VAL A 222 -3.34 -45.80 -23.78
C VAL A 222 -2.36 -46.89 -23.32
N ASP A 223 -1.78 -46.77 -22.14
CA ASP A 223 -0.91 -47.76 -21.49
C ASP A 223 -1.71 -48.91 -20.83
N GLY A 224 -3.05 -48.85 -20.88
CA GLY A 224 -3.95 -49.73 -20.13
C GLY A 224 -5.22 -50.19 -20.85
N VAL A 225 -5.32 -50.16 -22.20
CA VAL A 225 -6.48 -50.74 -22.91
C VAL A 225 -6.11 -51.54 -24.16
N ALA A 226 -6.68 -52.75 -24.24
CA ALA A 226 -6.81 -53.56 -25.44
C ALA A 226 -7.39 -52.72 -26.60
N VAL A 227 -6.58 -52.55 -27.65
CA VAL A 227 -6.96 -51.87 -28.88
C VAL A 227 -8.05 -52.68 -29.59
N TYR A 228 -9.26 -52.14 -29.71
CA TYR A 228 -10.23 -52.66 -30.69
C TYR A 228 -9.91 -52.08 -32.06
N PRO A 229 -9.64 -52.91 -33.08
CA PRO A 229 -9.36 -52.42 -34.42
C PRO A 229 -10.65 -51.92 -35.07
N VAL A 230 -10.58 -50.72 -35.64
CA VAL A 230 -11.61 -50.18 -36.54
C VAL A 230 -11.56 -51.02 -37.83
N PRO A 231 -12.68 -51.65 -38.27
CA PRO A 231 -12.69 -52.42 -39.49
C PRO A 231 -12.42 -51.49 -40.70
N ASN A 232 -11.42 -51.86 -41.47
CA ASN A 232 -11.09 -51.25 -42.75
C ASN A 232 -12.30 -51.37 -43.68
N MET A 233 -13.00 -50.27 -43.97
CA MET A 233 -13.89 -50.22 -45.13
C MET A 233 -13.03 -50.06 -46.37
N LYS A 234 -12.98 -51.13 -47.16
CA LYS A 234 -12.32 -51.18 -48.46
C LYS A 234 -12.91 -50.10 -49.37
N ALA A 235 -12.02 -49.51 -50.16
CA ALA A 235 -12.37 -48.83 -51.40
C ALA A 235 -12.95 -49.87 -52.37
N ASP A 236 -14.12 -49.56 -52.92
CA ASP A 236 -14.61 -49.96 -54.24
C ASP A 236 -15.42 -48.77 -54.80
#